data_AF-A0A538KJT7-F1
#
_entry.id   AF-A0A538KJT7-F1
#
_cell.length_a   1.000
_cell.length_b   1.000
_cell.length_c   1.000
_cell.angle_alpha   90.00
_cell.angle_beta   90.00
_cell.angle_gamma   90.00
#
_symmetry.space_group_name_H-M   'P 1'
#
loop_
_entity.id
_entity.type
_entity.pdbx_description
1 polymer ?
#
loop_
_entity_poly.entity_id
_entity_poly.type
_entity_poly.pdbx_seq_one_letter_code
_entity_poly.pdbx_strand_id
1 'polypeptide(L)'
;MSQAVPGQGRWRGDRRDAGAAALIDPAIRALPPPQRTIDRSVVVTARTQAADLATRTPIIKQAIGAKQIEVVAAVYDIRSGKVSLV
;
A
#
# COMPACT_ATOMS: atom_id res chain seq x y z
N MET A 1 4.96 31.38 -32.97
CA MET A 1 5.78 30.76 -31.91
C MET A 1 5.08 30.99 -30.58
N SER A 2 4.42 29.96 -30.03
CA SER A 2 4.18 29.80 -28.59
C SER A 2 3.60 28.39 -28.41
N GLN A 3 4.40 27.47 -27.88
CA GLN A 3 3.99 26.08 -27.66
C GLN A 3 3.15 25.98 -26.37
N ALA A 4 2.00 25.33 -26.47
CA ALA A 4 1.22 24.90 -25.32
C ALA A 4 1.91 23.69 -24.65
N VAL A 5 2.09 23.74 -23.34
CA VAL A 5 2.63 22.64 -22.52
C VAL A 5 1.49 21.68 -22.15
N PRO A 6 1.52 20.39 -22.53
CA PRO A 6 0.53 19.41 -22.10
C PRO A 6 0.97 18.74 -20.80
N GLY A 7 0.18 18.84 -19.73
CA GLY A 7 0.52 18.10 -18.50
C GLY A 7 -0.21 18.42 -17.20
N GLN A 8 -1.07 19.44 -17.14
CA GLN A 8 -1.85 19.70 -15.91
C GLN A 8 -3.29 19.21 -16.04
N GLY A 9 -3.45 17.91 -15.82
CA GLY A 9 -4.75 17.31 -15.53
C GLY A 9 -5.32 17.91 -14.25
N ARG A 10 -6.35 18.74 -14.41
CA ARG A 10 -7.15 19.34 -13.34
C ARG A 10 -7.87 18.22 -12.57
N TRP A 11 -7.34 17.84 -11.40
CA TRP A 11 -8.04 16.97 -10.46
C TRP A 11 -9.32 17.67 -9.97
N ARG A 12 -10.47 17.36 -10.59
CA ARG A 12 -11.79 17.69 -10.02
C ARG A 12 -12.04 16.73 -8.87
N GLY A 13 -11.75 17.19 -7.65
CA GLY A 13 -12.21 16.54 -6.43
C GLY A 13 -13.73 16.63 -6.37
N ASP A 14 -14.40 15.57 -6.82
CA ASP A 14 -15.82 15.37 -6.53
C ASP A 14 -15.92 14.71 -5.16
N ARG A 15 -16.47 15.47 -4.20
CA ARG A 15 -16.66 15.04 -2.82
C ARG A 15 -17.67 13.90 -2.80
N ARG A 16 -17.16 12.68 -2.61
CA ARG A 16 -17.92 11.64 -1.92
C ARG A 16 -17.34 11.51 -0.52
N ASP A 17 -17.86 12.37 0.35
CA ASP A 17 -17.80 12.27 1.82
C ASP A 17 -18.62 11.05 2.29
N ALA A 18 -18.30 9.86 1.77
CA ALA A 18 -18.84 8.59 2.23
C ALA A 18 -17.80 7.97 3.18
N GLY A 19 -17.80 8.47 4.42
CA GLY A 19 -17.20 7.84 5.60
C GLY A 19 -15.81 7.23 5.40
N ALA A 20 -14.75 8.01 5.61
CA ALA A 20 -13.38 7.49 5.72
C ALA A 20 -13.24 6.36 6.78
N ALA A 21 -14.19 6.25 7.71
CA ALA A 21 -14.28 5.18 8.70
C ALA A 21 -14.85 3.85 8.16
N ALA A 22 -15.53 3.83 7.01
CA ALA A 22 -16.16 2.62 6.45
C ALA A 22 -15.19 1.75 5.63
N LEU A 23 -14.07 2.32 5.17
CA LEU A 23 -13.05 1.67 4.34
C LEU A 23 -11.79 1.29 5.11
N ILE A 24 -11.90 1.01 6.42
CA ILE A 24 -10.77 0.44 7.16
C ILE A 24 -10.47 -0.92 6.56
N ASP A 25 -9.27 -1.05 5.98
CA ASP A 25 -8.68 -2.29 5.46
C ASP A 25 -8.94 -3.45 6.45
N PRO A 26 -9.43 -4.62 5.99
CA PRO A 26 -9.67 -5.78 6.86
C PRO A 26 -8.47 -6.15 7.75
N ALA A 27 -7.24 -5.94 7.27
CA ALA A 27 -6.02 -6.16 8.04
C ALA A 27 -5.91 -5.21 9.24
N ILE A 28 -6.32 -3.95 9.09
CA ILE A 28 -6.38 -2.98 10.18
C ILE A 28 -7.54 -3.29 11.12
N ARG A 29 -8.67 -3.81 10.61
CA ARG A 29 -9.79 -4.25 11.47
C ARG A 29 -9.38 -5.38 12.40
N ALA A 30 -8.49 -6.27 11.94
CA ALA A 30 -7.96 -7.38 12.74
C ALA A 30 -7.08 -6.90 13.91
N LEU A 31 -6.56 -5.66 13.88
CA LEU A 31 -5.86 -5.08 15.01
C LEU A 31 -6.84 -4.71 16.14
N PRO A 32 -6.50 -4.99 17.41
CA PRO A 32 -7.23 -4.46 18.56
C PRO A 32 -7.33 -2.93 18.51
N PRO A 33 -8.43 -2.29 18.95
CA PRO A 33 -8.60 -0.84 18.86
C PRO A 33 -7.42 0.00 19.40
N PRO A 34 -6.78 -0.35 20.54
CA PRO A 34 -5.64 0.40 21.06
C PRO A 34 -4.39 0.36 20.15
N GLN A 35 -4.32 -0.64 19.26
CA GLN A 35 -3.18 -0.86 18.36
C GLN A 35 -3.42 -0.29 16.95
N ARG A 36 -4.59 0.30 16.68
CA ARG A 36 -4.91 0.94 15.38
C ARG A 36 -4.30 2.33 15.27
N THR A 37 -3.02 2.45 15.64
CA THR A 37 -2.24 3.66 15.35
C THR A 37 -1.89 3.70 13.87
N ILE A 38 -1.60 4.89 13.32
CA ILE A 38 -1.22 5.04 11.92
C ILE A 38 0.02 4.17 11.61
N ASP A 39 1.07 4.28 12.42
CA ASP A 39 2.31 3.54 12.23
C ASP A 39 2.09 2.02 12.20
N ARG A 40 1.28 1.51 13.13
CA ARG A 40 1.00 0.07 13.18
C ARG A 40 0.14 -0.38 12.01
N SER A 41 -0.81 0.44 11.61
CA SER A 41 -1.69 0.16 10.48
C SER A 41 -0.91 0.09 9.17
N VAL A 42 0.02 1.02 8.94
CA VAL A 42 0.91 1.02 7.75
C VAL A 42 1.72 -0.28 7.67
N VAL A 43 2.34 -0.68 8.78
CA VAL A 43 3.12 -1.93 8.86
C VAL A 43 2.25 -3.15 8.56
N VAL A 44 1.07 -3.23 9.16
CA VAL A 44 0.16 -4.37 8.97
C VAL A 44 -0.34 -4.44 7.54
N THR A 45 -0.77 -3.32 6.96
CA THR A 45 -1.21 -3.28 5.56
C THR A 45 -0.09 -3.72 4.62
N ALA A 46 1.14 -3.23 4.80
CA ALA A 46 2.28 -3.62 3.98
C ALA A 46 2.54 -5.14 4.04
N ARG A 47 2.55 -5.71 5.25
CA ARG A 47 2.72 -7.15 5.47
C ARG A 47 1.60 -7.98 4.82
N THR A 48 0.35 -7.57 5.02
CA THR A 48 -0.80 -8.29 4.46
C THR A 48 -0.78 -8.26 2.93
N GLN A 49 -0.49 -7.11 2.32
CA GLN A 49 -0.39 -7.00 0.86
C GLN A 49 0.76 -7.84 0.29
N ALA A 50 1.92 -7.86 0.95
CA ALA A 50 3.04 -8.72 0.55
C ALA A 50 2.67 -10.21 0.60
N ALA A 51 2.00 -10.65 1.68
CA ALA A 51 1.52 -12.02 1.81
C ALA A 51 0.48 -12.38 0.74
N ASP A 52 -0.46 -11.47 0.45
CA ASP A 52 -1.46 -11.65 -0.60
C ASP A 52 -0.81 -11.77 -1.98
N LEU A 53 0.19 -10.92 -2.29
CA LEU A 53 0.94 -11.00 -3.55
C LEU A 53 1.66 -12.34 -3.69
N ALA A 54 2.34 -12.80 -2.65
CA ALA A 54 3.09 -14.05 -2.64
C ALA A 54 2.19 -15.28 -2.85
N THR A 55 0.94 -15.23 -2.40
CA THR A 55 0.04 -16.40 -2.38
C THR A 55 -1.00 -16.40 -3.50
N ARG A 56 -1.53 -15.24 -3.90
CA ARG A 56 -2.71 -15.14 -4.77
C ARG A 56 -2.37 -14.89 -6.24
N THR A 57 -1.17 -14.39 -6.54
CA THR A 57 -0.81 -14.08 -7.93
C THR A 57 -0.05 -15.26 -8.56
N PRO A 58 -0.58 -15.91 -9.64
CA PRO A 58 0.00 -17.14 -10.18
C PRO A 58 1.47 -16.99 -10.61
N ILE A 59 1.81 -15.86 -11.23
CA ILE A 59 3.17 -15.58 -11.74
C ILE A 59 4.16 -15.47 -10.58
N ILE A 60 3.86 -14.67 -9.55
CA ILE A 60 4.74 -14.49 -8.40
C ILE A 60 4.86 -15.82 -7.64
N LYS A 61 3.75 -16.52 -7.41
CA LYS A 61 3.74 -17.81 -6.71
C LYS A 61 4.64 -18.84 -7.40
N GLN A 62 4.57 -18.94 -8.73
CA GLN A 62 5.43 -19.82 -9.51
C GLN A 62 6.91 -19.43 -9.40
N ALA A 63 7.22 -18.13 -9.50
CA ALA A 63 8.59 -17.63 -9.38
C ALA A 63 9.18 -17.82 -7.97
N ILE A 64 8.38 -17.68 -6.91
CA ILE A 64 8.77 -18.04 -5.53
C ILE A 64 9.05 -19.55 -5.43
N GLY A 65 8.16 -20.40 -5.96
CA GLY A 65 8.34 -21.85 -5.95
C GLY A 65 9.59 -22.30 -6.71
N ALA A 66 9.95 -21.58 -7.78
CA ALA A 66 11.19 -21.77 -8.53
C ALA A 66 12.42 -21.10 -7.86
N LYS A 67 12.27 -20.46 -6.69
CA LYS A 67 13.32 -19.74 -5.95
C LYS A 67 14.00 -18.63 -6.76
N GLN A 68 13.28 -18.01 -7.67
CA GLN A 68 13.79 -16.92 -8.51
C GLN A 68 13.61 -15.54 -7.86
N ILE A 69 12.59 -15.39 -7.03
CA ILE A 69 12.25 -14.15 -6.34
C ILE A 69 11.81 -14.42 -4.91
N GLU A 70 11.86 -13.36 -4.09
CA GLU A 70 11.26 -13.28 -2.77
C GLU A 70 10.37 -12.03 -2.71
N VAL A 71 9.24 -12.13 -2.00
CA VAL A 71 8.35 -10.99 -1.76
C VAL A 71 8.53 -10.53 -0.32
N VAL A 72 8.95 -9.27 -0.15
CA VAL A 72 9.16 -8.65 1.16
C VAL A 72 8.24 -7.45 1.33
N ALA A 73 7.81 -7.20 2.58
CA ALA A 73 7.12 -5.98 2.93
C ALA A 73 8.12 -4.91 3.37
N ALA A 74 7.93 -3.69 2.89
CA ALA A 74 8.77 -2.55 3.25
C ALA A 74 7.93 -1.28 3.41
N VAL A 75 8.39 -0.39 4.28
CA VAL A 75 7.82 0.95 4.48
C VAL A 75 8.88 1.98 4.14
N TYR A 76 8.50 2.97 3.35
CA TYR A 76 9.33 4.13 3.05
C TYR A 76 8.91 5.30 3.94
N ASP A 77 9.85 5.79 4.73
CA ASP A 77 9.70 7.03 5.50
C ASP A 77 10.09 8.21 4.61
N ILE A 78 9.09 9.03 4.26
CA ILE A 78 9.26 10.20 3.39
C ILE A 78 10.13 11.29 4.04
N ARG A 79 10.08 11.44 5.37
CA ARG A 79 10.83 12.46 6.08
C ARG A 79 12.31 12.11 6.13
N SER A 80 12.63 10.86 6.39
CA SER A 80 14.02 10.41 6.48
C SER A 80 14.59 9.89 5.16
N GLY A 81 13.74 9.62 4.16
CA GLY A 81 14.13 9.01 2.89
C GLY A 81 14.55 7.54 3.01
N LYS A 82 14.24 6.88 4.14
CA LYS A 82 14.70 5.52 4.43
C LYS A 82 13.63 4.49 4.11
N VAL A 83 14.07 3.35 3.57
CA VAL A 83 13.26 2.14 3.44
C VAL A 83 13.59 1.22 4.61
N SER A 84 12.57 0.70 5.29
CA SER A 84 12.68 -0.32 6.32
C SER A 84 11.86 -1.53 5.93
N LEU A 85 12.47 -2.72 5.96
CA LEU A 85 11.74 -3.98 5.84
C LEU A 85 10.89 -4.16 7.11
N VAL A 86 9.63 -4.55 6.95
CA VAL A 86 8.67 -4.63 8.05
C VAL A 86 8.04 -5.99 8.19
#